data_AF-A0A967FCP8-F1
#
_entry.id   AF-A0A967FCP8-F1
#
_cell.length_a   1.000
_cell.length_b   1.000
_cell.length_c   1.000
_cell.angle_alpha   90.00
_cell.angle_beta   90.00
_cell.angle_gamma   90.00
#
_symmetry.space_group_name_H-M   'P 1'
#
loop_
_entity.id
_entity.type
_entity.pdbx_description
1 polymer ?
#
loop_
_entity_poly.entity_id
_entity_poly.type
_entity_poly.pdbx_seq_one_letter_code
_entity_poly.pdbx_strand_id
1 'polypeptide(L)' 'PEERLSAAQLAKDISKRGVEAHYFPEVDTMLPFILSGAKAGDVLLIMSTGSFDNLIERLLEELNKRPA' A
#
# COMPACT_ATOMS: atom_id res chain seq x y z
N PRO A 1 -20.93 -15.46 -13.32
CA PRO A 1 -19.55 -15.33 -12.79
C PRO A 1 -18.92 -14.00 -13.28
N GLU A 2 -19.52 -12.86 -12.94
CA GLU A 2 -19.13 -11.56 -13.53
C GLU A 2 -18.90 -10.42 -12.52
N GLU A 3 -19.13 -10.63 -11.22
CA GLU A 3 -18.87 -9.58 -10.21
C GLU A 3 -17.51 -9.82 -9.53
N ARG A 4 -16.43 -9.51 -10.23
CA ARG A 4 -15.11 -9.36 -9.61
C ARG A 4 -15.00 -7.96 -9.01
N LEU A 5 -14.56 -7.88 -7.76
CA LEU A 5 -14.22 -6.60 -7.13
C LEU A 5 -13.14 -5.89 -7.96
N SER A 6 -13.40 -4.65 -8.36
CA SER A 6 -12.39 -3.77 -8.95
C SER A 6 -11.74 -2.92 -7.86
N ALA A 7 -10.49 -3.22 -7.51
CA ALA A 7 -9.74 -2.44 -6.51
C ALA A 7 -9.56 -0.97 -6.92
N ALA A 8 -9.38 -0.72 -8.23
CA ALA A 8 -9.29 0.64 -8.76
C ALA A 8 -10.59 1.43 -8.57
N GLN A 9 -11.75 0.79 -8.77
CA GLN A 9 -13.04 1.42 -8.53
C GLN A 9 -13.28 1.66 -7.04
N LEU A 10 -12.92 0.68 -6.19
CA LEU A 10 -13.02 0.81 -4.73
C LEU A 10 -12.21 2.00 -4.21
N ALA A 11 -10.96 2.16 -4.64
CA ALA A 11 -10.13 3.31 -4.25
C ALA A 11 -10.77 4.64 -4.67
N LYS A 12 -11.29 4.75 -5.90
CA LYS A 12 -12.01 5.95 -6.36
C LYS A 12 -13.22 6.27 -5.50
N ASP A 13 -14.00 5.26 -5.12
CA ASP A 13 -15.20 5.46 -4.32
C ASP A 13 -14.90 5.79 -2.86
N ILE A 14 -13.77 5.31 -2.31
CA ILE A 14 -13.24 5.76 -1.01
C ILE A 14 -12.81 7.23 -1.10
N SER A 15 -12.07 7.61 -2.15
CA SER A 15 -11.64 8.99 -2.39
C SER A 15 -12.81 9.97 -2.54
N LYS A 16 -13.91 9.57 -3.19
CA LYS A 16 -15.15 10.37 -3.26
C LYS A 16 -15.78 10.62 -1.88
N ARG A 17 -15.50 9.80 -0.87
CA ARG A 17 -15.96 9.99 0.51
C ARG A 17 -15.02 10.90 1.33
N GLY A 18 -13.98 11.46 0.70
CA GLY A 18 -13.03 12.38 1.35
C GLY A 18 -11.88 11.69 2.08
N VAL A 19 -11.71 10.37 1.91
CA VAL A 19 -10.57 9.63 2.47
C VAL A 19 -9.54 9.40 1.37
N GLU A 20 -8.29 9.77 1.62
CA GLU A 20 -7.22 9.53 0.65
C GLU A 20 -7.04 8.03 0.39
N ALA A 21 -7.24 7.61 -0.86
CA ALA A 21 -7.07 6.23 -1.27
C ALA A 21 -6.43 6.16 -2.66
N HIS A 22 -5.49 5.24 -2.81
CA HIS A 22 -4.70 5.05 -4.01
C HIS A 22 -4.80 3.59 -4.45
N TYR A 23 -4.84 3.38 -5.77
CA TYR A 23 -4.75 2.05 -6.37
C TYR A 23 -3.40 1.89 -7.07
N PHE A 24 -2.73 0.79 -6.77
CA PHE A 24 -1.48 0.40 -7.39
C PHE A 24 -1.68 -0.98 -8.03
N PRO A 25 -1.41 -1.13 -9.34
CA PRO A 25 -1.53 -2.42 -10.01
C PRO A 25 -0.42 -3.40 -9.59
N GLU A 26 0.72 -2.87 -9.15
CA GLU A 26 1.94 -3.63 -8.87
C GLU A 26 2.62 -3.12 -7.59
N VAL A 27 3.24 -4.03 -6.84
CA VAL A 27 3.99 -3.69 -5.61
C VAL A 27 5.12 -2.71 -5.89
N ASP A 28 5.75 -2.79 -7.06
CA ASP A 28 6.84 -1.89 -7.46
C ASP A 28 6.40 -0.43 -7.57
N THR A 29 5.12 -0.18 -7.87
CA THR A 29 4.55 1.17 -7.90
C THR A 29 4.06 1.63 -6.52
N MET A 30 3.64 0.69 -5.67
CA MET A 30 3.11 0.97 -4.33
C MET A 30 4.21 1.22 -3.30
N LEU A 31 5.30 0.46 -3.34
CA LEU A 31 6.37 0.51 -2.34
C LEU A 31 7.01 1.92 -2.22
N PRO A 32 7.40 2.59 -3.33
CA PRO A 32 7.94 3.95 -3.24
C PRO A 32 6.94 4.94 -2.65
N PHE A 33 5.65 4.78 -2.95
CA PHE A 33 4.59 5.63 -2.40
C PHE A 33 4.50 5.47 -0.88
N ILE A 34 4.42 4.24 -0.36
CA ILE A 34 4.40 3.96 1.08
C ILE A 34 5.63 4.56 1.76
N LEU A 35 6.82 4.33 1.18
CA LEU A 35 8.07 4.85 1.72
C LEU A 35 8.08 6.39 1.77
N SER A 36 7.56 7.06 0.75
CA SER A 36 7.52 8.53 0.74
C SER A 36 6.65 9.12 1.87
N GLY A 37 5.63 8.38 2.31
CA GLY A 37 4.72 8.81 3.37
C GLY A 37 5.16 8.41 4.78
N ALA A 38 5.82 7.25 4.93
CA ALA A 38 6.18 6.68 6.23
C ALA A 38 7.23 7.51 6.97
N LYS A 39 6.95 7.84 8.24
CA LYS A 39 7.82 8.60 9.14
C LYS A 39 8.05 7.87 10.46
N ALA A 40 9.06 8.30 11.20
CA ALA A 40 9.30 7.80 12.55
C ALA A 40 8.09 8.08 13.44
N GLY A 41 7.60 7.05 14.12
CA GLY A 41 6.40 7.11 14.97
C GLY A 41 5.09 6.70 14.26
N ASP A 42 5.09 6.53 12.94
CA ASP A 42 3.92 6.03 12.23
C ASP A 42 3.70 4.53 12.48
N VAL A 43 2.43 4.11 12.43
CA VAL A 43 2.04 2.70 12.46
C VAL A 43 1.45 2.34 11.09
N LEU A 44 2.11 1.45 10.35
CA LEU A 44 1.63 0.94 9.08
C LEU A 44 0.86 -0.37 9.28
N LEU A 45 -0.42 -0.39 8.93
CA LEU A 45 -1.26 -1.60 8.95
C LEU A 45 -1.31 -2.23 7.54
N ILE A 46 -0.81 -3.46 7.42
CA ILE A 46 -0.87 -4.24 6.18
C ILE A 46 -1.87 -5.38 6.37
N MET A 47 -2.97 -5.37 5.62
CA MET A 47 -4.00 -6.40 5.65
C MET A 47 -3.97 -7.18 4.34
N SER A 48 -3.37 -8.37 4.36
CA SER A 48 -3.27 -9.25 3.20
C SER A 48 -3.56 -10.70 3.61
N THR A 49 -4.13 -11.48 2.69
CA THR A 49 -4.32 -12.93 2.84
C THR A 49 -3.25 -13.75 2.11
N GLY A 50 -2.22 -13.09 1.56
CA GLY A 50 -1.12 -13.74 0.83
C GLY A 50 0.20 -12.95 0.92
N SER A 51 1.25 -13.46 0.28
CA SER A 51 2.61 -12.90 0.35
C SER A 51 2.72 -11.47 -0.21
N PHE A 52 1.79 -11.06 -1.06
CA PHE A 52 1.72 -9.70 -1.62
C PHE A 52 3.07 -9.27 -2.23
N ASP A 53 3.60 -10.13 -3.10
CA ASP A 53 4.93 -10.03 -3.73
C ASP A 53 6.06 -9.66 -2.74
N ASN A 54 6.03 -10.25 -1.55
CA ASN A 54 6.97 -10.03 -0.45
C ASN A 54 7.08 -8.55 -0.03
N LEU A 55 5.96 -7.82 -0.07
CA LEU A 55 5.92 -6.40 0.29
C LEU A 55 6.49 -6.14 1.68
N ILE A 56 6.18 -7.00 2.66
CA ILE A 56 6.56 -6.80 4.06
C ILE A 56 8.08 -6.85 4.19
N GLU A 57 8.71 -7.87 3.61
CA GLU A 57 10.17 -8.04 3.62
C GLU A 57 10.86 -6.86 2.92
N ARG A 58 10.40 -6.50 1.72
CA ARG A 58 10.94 -5.38 0.94
C ARG A 58 10.78 -4.04 1.66
N LEU A 59 9.65 -3.81 2.31
CA LEU A 59 9.39 -2.60 3.08
C LEU A 59 10.33 -2.49 4.28
N LEU A 60 10.52 -3.58 5.03
CA LEU A 60 11.43 -3.61 6.18
C LEU A 60 12.88 -3.38 5.75
N GLU A 61 13.32 -3.97 4.64
CA GLU A 61 14.65 -3.73 4.08
C GLU A 61 14.89 -2.25 3.77
N GLU A 62 13.93 -1.58 3.12
CA GLU A 62 14.03 -0.16 2.78
C GLU A 62 13.94 0.76 4.00
N LEU A 63 13.11 0.43 5.00
CA LEU A 63 13.02 1.22 6.24
C LEU A 63 14.29 1.10 7.08
N ASN A 64 14.91 -0.08 7.15
CA ASN A 64 16.16 -0.31 7.90
C ASN A 64 17.38 0.40 7.29
N LYS A 65 17.33 0.80 6.02
CA LYS A 65 18.38 1.59 5.36
C LYS A 65 18.32 3.07 5.73
N ARG A 66 17.23 3.55 6.34
CA ARG A 66 17.08 4.96 6.69
C ARG A 66 18.02 5.33 7.84
N PRO A 67 18.61 6.53 7.80
CA PRO A 67 19.35 7.04 8.96
C PRO A 67 18.39 7.17 10.16
N ALA A 68 18.94 6.90 11.34
CA ALA A 68 18.25 7.11 12.63
C ALA A 68 17.99 8.60 12.89
#